data_AF-A0A1A8B2J3-F1
#
_entry.id   AF-A0A1A8B2J3-F1
#
_cell.length_a   1.000
_cell.length_b   1.000
_cell.length_c   1.000
_cell.angle_alpha   90.00
_cell.angle_beta   90.00
_cell.angle_gamma   90.00
#
_symmetry.space_group_name_H-M   'P 1'
#
loop_
_entity.id
_entity.type
_entity.pdbx_description
1 polymer ?
#
loop_
_entity_poly.entity_id
_entity_poly.type
_entity_poly.pdbx_seq_one_letter_code
_entity_poly.pdbx_strand_id
1 'polypeptide(L)'
;FDQGIQSPKCNMSSVAASKQSGVSFRGLPMESWMSHLPCALWDTPLFHLAIPGSHNAITYCLDTNNRSPVDPMQPDMLQQLDKFMKPFIRPFVYKWAITQEFSVKQQLDCGVRYYDLRIAHRPNDSSTDLYFYHGVYTTLTVETVLKEINDWLDAHPKEVVILSFSHFLGLNQDLHVLLLMTIRTIFTSKLCPKTVQLCLVCSIK
;
A
#
# COMPACT_ATOMS: atom_id res chain seq x y z
N PHE A 1 -8.44 35.25 -9.33
CA PHE A 1 -9.75 34.74 -9.74
C PHE A 1 -10.10 33.59 -8.81
N ASP A 2 -10.68 33.97 -7.67
CA ASP A 2 -11.25 33.06 -6.70
C ASP A 2 -12.47 32.37 -7.32
N GLN A 3 -12.46 31.04 -7.37
CA GLN A 3 -13.69 30.27 -7.27
C GLN A 3 -13.46 29.17 -6.24
N GLY A 4 -14.04 29.39 -5.06
CA GLY A 4 -14.05 28.45 -3.96
C GLY A 4 -14.81 27.19 -4.35
N ILE A 5 -14.16 26.05 -4.17
CA ILE A 5 -14.79 24.73 -4.26
C ILE A 5 -15.65 24.60 -3.00
N GLN A 6 -16.96 24.68 -3.18
CA GLN A 6 -17.93 24.56 -2.11
C GLN A 6 -18.17 23.07 -1.83
N SER A 7 -17.64 22.59 -0.71
CA SER A 7 -17.97 21.27 -0.17
C SER A 7 -19.49 21.17 0.05
N PRO A 8 -20.15 20.06 -0.33
CA PRO A 8 -21.58 19.89 -0.06
C PRO A 8 -21.80 19.84 1.46
N LYS A 9 -22.35 20.93 2.02
CA LYS A 9 -22.77 20.98 3.42
C LYS A 9 -23.92 20.00 3.60
N CYS A 10 -23.70 18.96 4.40
CA CYS A 10 -24.78 18.12 4.88
C CYS A 10 -25.73 19.00 5.71
N ASN A 11 -27.00 19.06 5.30
CA ASN A 11 -27.97 19.98 5.87
C ASN A 11 -28.35 19.49 7.28
N MET A 12 -27.80 20.12 8.32
CA MET A 12 -28.19 19.83 9.70
C MET A 12 -29.50 20.54 10.04
N SER A 13 -30.62 19.88 9.77
CA SER A 13 -31.86 20.15 10.50
C SER A 13 -31.64 19.74 11.96
N SER A 14 -31.90 20.64 12.91
CA SER A 14 -31.75 20.39 14.34
C SER A 14 -32.62 19.20 14.78
N VAL A 15 -32.02 18.05 14.98
CA VAL A 15 -32.64 16.93 15.69
C VAL A 15 -32.05 16.93 17.09
N ALA A 16 -32.90 17.26 18.06
CA ALA A 16 -32.63 17.11 19.48
C ALA A 16 -32.01 15.74 19.76
N ALA A 17 -31.09 15.69 20.74
CA ALA A 17 -30.33 14.52 21.16
C ALA A 17 -31.17 13.23 21.18
N SER A 18 -31.17 12.53 20.04
CA SER A 18 -31.77 11.23 19.86
C SER A 18 -30.67 10.21 20.11
N LYS A 19 -30.97 9.26 21.00
CA LYS A 19 -30.14 8.08 21.33
C LYS A 19 -29.30 7.65 20.13
N GLN A 20 -27.99 7.49 20.32
CA GLN A 20 -27.12 6.79 19.38
C GLN A 20 -27.74 5.41 19.08
N SER A 21 -28.52 5.32 18.01
CA SER A 21 -28.83 4.05 17.37
C SER A 21 -27.51 3.57 16.80
N GLY A 22 -26.86 2.64 17.50
CA GLY A 22 -25.62 2.03 17.04
C GLY A 22 -25.82 1.53 15.62
N VAL A 23 -25.15 2.16 14.66
CA VAL A 23 -25.07 1.65 13.30
C VAL A 23 -24.39 0.29 13.42
N SER A 24 -25.11 -0.78 13.09
CA SER A 24 -24.53 -2.12 13.09
C SER A 24 -23.53 -2.20 11.94
N PHE A 25 -22.23 -2.19 12.28
CA PHE A 25 -21.15 -2.40 11.31
C PHE A 25 -21.08 -3.85 10.79
N ARG A 26 -21.91 -4.77 11.30
CA ARG A 26 -22.00 -6.14 10.77
C ARG A 26 -22.67 -6.10 9.39
N GLY A 27 -21.91 -6.44 8.34
CA GLY A 27 -22.42 -6.59 6.98
C GLY A 27 -22.12 -5.43 6.02
N LEU A 28 -21.21 -4.51 6.37
CA LEU A 28 -20.73 -3.54 5.39
C LEU A 28 -19.98 -4.24 4.24
N PRO A 29 -20.17 -3.79 2.98
CA PRO A 29 -19.36 -4.29 1.88
C PRO A 29 -17.88 -3.93 2.12
N MET A 30 -17.02 -4.94 2.20
CA MET A 30 -15.60 -4.73 2.53
C MET A 30 -14.87 -3.92 1.46
N GLU A 31 -15.26 -4.04 0.19
CA GLU A 31 -14.68 -3.24 -0.90
C GLU A 31 -15.02 -1.75 -0.80
N SER A 32 -16.05 -1.34 -0.05
CA SER A 32 -16.51 0.04 0.02
C SER A 32 -16.86 0.51 1.44
N TRP A 33 -16.19 -0.04 2.46
CA TRP A 33 -16.55 0.23 3.86
C TRP A 33 -16.37 1.71 4.25
N MET A 34 -15.38 2.43 3.69
CA MET A 34 -15.15 3.85 4.01
C MET A 34 -16.32 4.71 3.51
N SER A 35 -16.87 4.37 2.34
CA SER A 35 -18.01 5.05 1.74
C SER A 35 -19.31 4.94 2.56
N HIS A 36 -19.39 3.93 3.42
CA HIS A 36 -20.54 3.65 4.30
C HIS A 36 -20.33 4.15 5.73
N LEU A 37 -19.20 4.80 6.03
CA LEU A 37 -19.00 5.40 7.34
C LEU A 37 -20.07 6.48 7.61
N PRO A 38 -20.56 6.63 8.85
CA PRO A 38 -21.40 7.75 9.23
C PRO A 38 -20.73 9.08 8.87
N CYS A 39 -21.50 10.08 8.43
CA CYS A 39 -20.95 11.36 7.97
C CYS A 39 -20.05 12.05 9.03
N ALA A 40 -20.33 11.86 10.32
CA ALA A 40 -19.50 12.38 11.41
C ALA A 40 -18.05 11.86 11.38
N LEU A 41 -17.80 10.69 10.78
CA LEU A 41 -16.46 10.12 10.64
C LEU A 41 -15.75 10.54 9.34
N TRP A 42 -16.42 11.20 8.40
CA TRP A 42 -15.80 11.64 7.15
C TRP A 42 -14.83 12.81 7.37
N ASP A 43 -15.11 13.66 8.36
CA ASP A 43 -14.24 14.76 8.77
C ASP A 43 -13.24 14.35 9.88
N THR A 44 -13.24 13.08 10.29
CA THR A 44 -12.31 12.57 11.30
C THR A 44 -10.93 12.32 10.67
N PRO A 45 -9.83 12.80 11.28
CA PRO A 45 -8.50 12.51 10.77
C PRO A 45 -8.24 11.00 10.66
N LEU A 46 -7.59 10.56 9.58
CA LEU A 46 -7.34 9.13 9.31
C LEU A 46 -6.61 8.42 10.46
N PHE A 47 -5.75 9.13 11.21
CA PHE A 47 -5.03 8.57 12.36
C PHE A 47 -5.91 8.29 13.59
N HIS A 48 -7.17 8.73 13.59
CA HIS A 48 -8.17 8.36 14.59
C HIS A 48 -9.05 7.18 14.13
N LEU A 49 -8.88 6.68 12.92
CA LEU A 49 -9.62 5.54 12.39
C LEU A 49 -8.80 4.25 12.56
N ALA A 50 -9.48 3.16 12.89
CA ALA A 50 -8.91 1.82 12.78
C ALA A 50 -8.95 1.40 11.30
N ILE A 51 -7.79 1.38 10.65
CA ILE A 51 -7.65 1.08 9.23
C ILE A 51 -6.92 -0.25 9.08
N PRO A 52 -7.52 -1.28 8.44
CA PRO A 52 -6.85 -2.55 8.19
C PRO A 52 -5.70 -2.37 7.18
N GLY A 53 -4.58 -3.02 7.47
CA GLY A 53 -3.36 -2.92 6.67
C GLY A 53 -2.68 -4.27 6.43
N SER A 54 -1.96 -4.36 5.33
CA SER A 54 -1.14 -5.52 4.96
C SER A 54 0.34 -5.20 5.08
N HIS A 55 1.05 -5.95 5.91
CA HIS A 55 2.50 -5.93 5.98
C HIS A 55 3.08 -6.71 4.79
N ASN A 56 4.15 -6.20 4.17
CA ASN A 56 4.78 -6.79 2.98
C ASN A 56 3.74 -7.21 1.92
N ALA A 57 2.90 -6.26 1.52
CA ALA A 57 1.61 -6.57 0.93
C ALA A 57 1.68 -7.29 -0.42
N ILE A 58 2.77 -7.12 -1.17
CA ILE A 58 2.94 -7.66 -2.54
C ILE A 58 3.74 -8.98 -2.54
N THR A 59 3.75 -9.70 -1.42
CA THR A 59 4.48 -10.98 -1.34
C THR A 59 3.74 -12.18 -1.96
N TYR A 60 2.53 -11.98 -2.48
CA TYR A 60 1.76 -13.03 -3.18
C TYR A 60 2.36 -13.42 -4.54
N CYS A 61 3.22 -12.58 -5.13
CA CYS A 61 3.82 -12.79 -6.45
C CYS A 61 5.35 -12.82 -6.42
N LEU A 62 5.95 -13.31 -5.33
CA LEU A 62 7.40 -13.51 -5.25
C LEU A 62 7.90 -14.48 -6.33
N ASP A 63 9.04 -14.14 -6.94
CA ASP A 63 9.69 -14.97 -7.95
C ASP A 63 10.42 -16.15 -7.27
N THR A 64 9.72 -17.27 -7.15
CA THR A 64 10.20 -18.50 -6.52
C THR A 64 11.06 -19.36 -7.47
N ASN A 65 11.48 -18.82 -8.62
CA ASN A 65 12.41 -19.52 -9.49
C ASN A 65 13.79 -19.65 -8.82
N ASN A 66 14.40 -20.84 -8.93
CA ASN A 66 15.75 -21.11 -8.43
C ASN A 66 16.85 -20.22 -9.05
N ARG A 67 16.55 -19.53 -10.16
CA ARG A 67 17.44 -18.55 -10.80
C ARG A 67 17.22 -17.11 -10.33
N SER A 68 16.14 -16.82 -9.62
CA SER A 68 15.83 -15.47 -9.17
C SER A 68 16.88 -14.97 -8.17
N PRO A 69 17.33 -13.71 -8.26
CA PRO A 69 18.23 -13.14 -7.27
C PRO A 69 17.55 -13.11 -5.90
N VAL A 70 18.34 -13.35 -4.86
CA VAL A 70 17.94 -13.17 -3.45
C VAL A 70 18.55 -11.86 -2.98
N ASP A 71 17.91 -11.21 -2.03
CA ASP A 71 18.38 -9.97 -1.41
C ASP A 71 19.86 -10.08 -0.98
N PRO A 72 20.76 -9.27 -1.56
CA PRO A 72 22.18 -9.30 -1.26
C PRO A 72 22.53 -8.74 0.14
N MET A 73 21.56 -8.19 0.88
CA MET A 73 21.73 -7.75 2.27
C MET A 73 21.39 -8.84 3.29
N GLN A 74 21.02 -10.05 2.84
CA GLN A 74 20.90 -11.21 3.72
C GLN A 74 22.26 -11.54 4.37
N PRO A 75 22.30 -12.05 5.61
CA PRO A 75 23.54 -12.47 6.27
C PRO A 75 24.44 -13.33 5.38
N ASP A 76 25.76 -13.14 5.45
CA ASP A 76 26.74 -13.86 4.62
C ASP A 76 26.57 -15.38 4.65
N MET A 77 26.14 -15.93 5.79
CA MET A 77 25.79 -17.34 5.93
C MET A 77 24.68 -17.75 4.97
N LEU A 78 23.61 -16.96 4.83
CA LEU A 78 22.49 -17.26 3.92
C LEU A 78 22.89 -17.04 2.45
N GLN A 79 23.78 -16.08 2.16
CA GLN A 79 24.33 -15.91 0.81
C GLN A 79 25.22 -17.09 0.40
N GLN A 80 26.10 -17.54 1.29
CA GLN A 80 26.96 -18.70 1.06
C GLN A 80 26.16 -20.01 0.99
N LEU A 81 25.16 -20.15 1.85
CA LEU A 81 24.32 -21.34 1.89
C LEU A 81 23.37 -21.41 0.67
N ASP A 82 22.85 -20.28 0.17
CA ASP A 82 22.18 -20.23 -1.14
C ASP A 82 23.15 -20.54 -2.28
N LYS A 83 24.45 -20.22 -2.19
CA LYS A 83 25.39 -20.59 -3.27
C LYS A 83 25.58 -22.10 -3.43
N PHE A 84 25.57 -22.87 -2.33
CA PHE A 84 25.93 -24.29 -2.34
C PHE A 84 24.75 -25.26 -2.13
N MET A 85 23.62 -24.82 -1.58
CA MET A 85 22.49 -25.69 -1.17
C MET A 85 21.12 -25.18 -1.66
N LYS A 86 21.07 -24.47 -2.81
CA LYS A 86 19.86 -23.89 -3.43
C LYS A 86 18.59 -24.73 -3.33
N PRO A 87 18.55 -25.99 -3.80
CA PRO A 87 17.30 -26.74 -3.87
C PRO A 87 16.73 -27.09 -2.49
N PHE A 88 17.55 -27.09 -1.43
CA PHE A 88 17.12 -27.51 -0.09
C PHE A 88 16.64 -26.35 0.78
N ILE A 89 17.17 -25.14 0.61
CA ILE A 89 16.89 -24.00 1.50
C ILE A 89 15.88 -23.03 0.91
N ARG A 90 15.88 -22.85 -0.41
CA ARG A 90 14.95 -21.93 -1.08
C ARG A 90 13.48 -22.23 -0.79
N PRO A 91 13.02 -23.50 -0.72
CA PRO A 91 11.65 -23.80 -0.33
C PRO A 91 11.27 -23.24 1.06
N PHE A 92 12.20 -23.27 2.02
CA PHE A 92 11.97 -22.68 3.33
C PHE A 92 11.97 -21.16 3.26
N VAL A 93 12.98 -20.56 2.60
CA VAL A 93 13.07 -19.10 2.42
C VAL A 93 11.80 -18.54 1.78
N TYR A 94 11.28 -19.19 0.74
CA TYR A 94 10.03 -18.78 0.10
C TYR A 94 8.84 -18.86 1.05
N LYS A 95 8.74 -19.92 1.85
CA LYS A 95 7.68 -20.06 2.85
C LYS A 95 7.74 -18.99 3.94
N TRP A 96 8.93 -18.54 4.32
CA TRP A 96 9.10 -17.45 5.29
C TRP A 96 8.96 -16.06 4.67
N ALA A 97 9.17 -15.94 3.36
CA ALA A 97 9.10 -14.67 2.63
C ALA A 97 7.65 -14.26 2.31
N ILE A 98 6.76 -15.22 2.05
CA ILE A 98 5.36 -14.95 1.71
C ILE A 98 4.60 -14.58 2.98
N THR A 99 3.94 -13.41 2.96
CA THR A 99 3.09 -12.94 4.07
C THR A 99 1.62 -12.77 3.64
N GLN A 100 1.38 -12.62 2.35
CA GLN A 100 0.04 -12.48 1.76
C GLN A 100 -0.14 -13.50 0.63
N GLU A 101 -1.30 -14.16 0.59
CA GLU A 101 -1.70 -15.05 -0.52
C GLU A 101 -2.57 -14.33 -1.55
N PHE A 102 -3.31 -13.31 -1.13
CA PHE A 102 -4.24 -12.55 -1.98
C PHE A 102 -3.51 -11.48 -2.80
N SER A 103 -3.98 -11.28 -4.03
CA SER A 103 -3.52 -10.18 -4.88
C SER A 103 -3.83 -8.81 -4.27
N VAL A 104 -3.19 -7.74 -4.76
CA VAL A 104 -3.45 -6.39 -4.26
C VAL A 104 -4.93 -6.01 -4.40
N LYS A 105 -5.58 -6.34 -5.51
CA LYS A 105 -7.01 -6.13 -5.69
C LYS A 105 -7.85 -6.94 -4.71
N GLN A 106 -7.55 -8.22 -4.52
CA GLN A 106 -8.28 -9.06 -3.56
C GLN A 106 -8.15 -8.53 -2.12
N GLN A 107 -6.97 -8.01 -1.76
CA GLN A 107 -6.77 -7.35 -0.46
C GLN A 107 -7.65 -6.08 -0.33
N LEU A 108 -7.73 -5.26 -1.40
CA LEU A 108 -8.63 -4.10 -1.44
C LEU A 108 -10.10 -4.50 -1.31
N ASP A 109 -10.53 -5.54 -2.02
CA ASP A 109 -11.90 -6.07 -1.98
C ASP A 109 -12.24 -6.65 -0.58
N CYS A 110 -11.22 -7.15 0.12
CA CYS A 110 -11.31 -7.61 1.52
C CYS A 110 -11.18 -6.47 2.55
N GLY A 111 -11.12 -5.21 2.11
CA GLY A 111 -11.18 -4.02 2.95
C GLY A 111 -9.84 -3.43 3.39
N VAL A 112 -8.70 -4.00 2.98
CA VAL A 112 -7.37 -3.46 3.28
C VAL A 112 -7.22 -2.08 2.64
N ARG A 113 -6.73 -1.10 3.41
CA ARG A 113 -6.50 0.28 2.96
C ARG A 113 -5.10 0.81 3.29
N TYR A 114 -4.28 0.06 4.01
CA TYR A 114 -2.88 0.40 4.25
C TYR A 114 -1.96 -0.68 3.66
N TYR A 115 -0.98 -0.27 2.86
CA TYR A 115 -0.04 -1.18 2.20
C TYR A 115 1.40 -0.82 2.57
N ASP A 116 2.11 -1.75 3.20
CA ASP A 116 3.56 -1.68 3.35
C ASP A 116 4.25 -2.19 2.09
N LEU A 117 4.94 -1.29 1.39
CA LEU A 117 5.54 -1.48 0.08
C LEU A 117 7.06 -1.30 0.17
N ARG A 118 7.79 -2.41 0.20
CA ARG A 118 9.26 -2.42 0.16
C ARG A 118 9.73 -2.41 -1.28
N ILE A 119 10.51 -1.40 -1.67
CA ILE A 119 10.87 -1.17 -3.08
C ILE A 119 12.31 -1.57 -3.35
N ALA A 120 12.54 -2.26 -4.46
CA ALA A 120 13.88 -2.61 -4.90
C ALA A 120 14.07 -2.51 -6.41
N HIS A 121 15.31 -2.30 -6.82
CA HIS A 121 15.78 -2.56 -8.18
C HIS A 121 16.54 -3.90 -8.19
N ARG A 122 16.31 -4.72 -9.20
CA ARG A 122 16.92 -6.06 -9.29
C ARG A 122 18.40 -5.95 -9.67
N PRO A 123 19.29 -6.72 -9.05
CA PRO A 123 20.70 -6.73 -9.45
C PRO A 123 20.85 -7.27 -10.87
N ASN A 124 21.70 -6.63 -11.68
CA ASN A 124 21.95 -6.96 -13.09
C ASN A 124 20.74 -6.78 -14.01
N ASP A 125 19.72 -6.06 -13.57
CA ASP A 125 18.63 -5.63 -14.44
C ASP A 125 19.08 -4.39 -15.21
N SER A 126 19.16 -4.50 -16.54
CA SER A 126 19.51 -3.37 -17.41
C SER A 126 18.35 -2.40 -17.62
N SER A 127 17.14 -2.77 -17.21
CA SER A 127 15.99 -1.88 -17.20
C SER A 127 16.00 -0.94 -15.99
N THR A 128 15.08 0.00 -15.99
CA THR A 128 14.78 0.88 -14.85
C THR A 128 13.62 0.37 -14.00
N ASP A 129 13.20 -0.89 -14.20
CA ASP A 129 12.01 -1.42 -13.56
C ASP A 129 12.23 -1.59 -12.05
N LEU A 130 11.25 -1.12 -11.29
CA LEU A 130 11.22 -1.29 -9.84
C LEU A 130 10.28 -2.44 -9.49
N TYR A 131 10.66 -3.18 -8.46
CA TYR A 131 9.95 -4.35 -7.95
C TYR A 131 9.69 -4.20 -6.46
N PHE A 132 8.81 -5.05 -5.93
CA PHE A 132 8.71 -5.23 -4.48
C PHE A 132 9.62 -6.37 -4.04
N TYR A 133 9.98 -6.40 -2.76
CA TYR A 133 10.79 -7.50 -2.24
C TYR A 133 10.53 -7.79 -0.76
N HIS A 134 10.79 -9.04 -0.38
CA HIS A 134 10.92 -9.46 1.00
C HIS A 134 11.87 -10.67 1.04
N GLY A 135 13.18 -10.40 1.06
CA GLY A 135 14.23 -11.40 0.82
C GLY A 135 14.32 -11.90 -0.63
N VAL A 136 13.18 -11.96 -1.34
CA VAL A 136 13.04 -12.33 -2.75
C VAL A 136 12.27 -11.23 -3.47
N TYR A 137 12.52 -11.03 -4.76
CA TYR A 137 11.86 -10.02 -5.58
C TYR A 137 10.53 -10.50 -6.13
N THR A 138 9.56 -9.60 -6.33
CA THR A 138 8.30 -9.91 -7.02
C THR A 138 8.49 -10.05 -8.51
N THR A 139 7.64 -10.83 -9.17
CA THR A 139 7.57 -10.91 -10.63
C THR A 139 6.90 -9.69 -11.25
N LEU A 140 5.95 -9.08 -10.54
CA LEU A 140 5.28 -7.85 -10.95
C LEU A 140 6.11 -6.62 -10.60
N THR A 141 6.06 -5.61 -11.46
CA THR A 141 6.71 -4.30 -11.22
C THR A 141 5.85 -3.43 -10.32
N VAL A 142 6.48 -2.43 -9.71
CA VAL A 142 5.81 -1.37 -8.94
C VAL A 142 4.78 -0.66 -9.80
N GLU A 143 5.12 -0.32 -11.04
CA GLU A 143 4.21 0.36 -11.96
C GLU A 143 2.93 -0.45 -12.20
N THR A 144 3.05 -1.76 -12.46
CA THR A 144 1.89 -2.64 -12.69
C THR A 144 0.95 -2.65 -11.49
N VAL A 145 1.48 -2.82 -10.28
CA VAL A 145 0.67 -2.89 -9.05
C VAL A 145 0.04 -1.54 -8.73
N LEU A 146 0.76 -0.43 -8.93
CA LEU A 146 0.19 0.91 -8.72
C LEU A 146 -0.94 1.22 -9.71
N LYS A 147 -0.84 0.75 -10.96
CA LYS A 147 -1.95 0.83 -11.93
C LYS A 147 -3.16 0.02 -11.48
N GLU A 148 -2.96 -1.20 -10.99
CA GLU A 148 -4.06 -2.03 -10.46
C GLU A 148 -4.78 -1.35 -9.28
N ILE A 149 -4.03 -0.73 -8.36
CA ILE A 149 -4.60 0.08 -7.26
C ILE A 149 -5.35 1.30 -7.82
N ASN A 150 -4.78 1.99 -8.81
CA ASN A 150 -5.40 3.17 -9.43
C ASN A 150 -6.74 2.84 -10.11
N ASP A 151 -6.78 1.74 -10.86
CA ASP A 151 -7.98 1.26 -11.53
C ASP A 151 -9.06 0.84 -10.52
N TRP A 152 -8.65 0.24 -9.40
CA TRP A 152 -9.56 -0.06 -8.30
C TRP A 152 -10.12 1.21 -7.66
N LEU A 153 -9.29 2.25 -7.46
CA LEU A 153 -9.74 3.56 -6.94
C LEU A 153 -10.70 4.27 -7.91
N ASP A 154 -10.59 4.06 -9.23
CA ASP A 154 -11.57 4.58 -10.20
C ASP A 154 -12.97 3.96 -9.99
N ALA A 155 -13.02 2.67 -9.65
CA ALA A 155 -14.26 1.99 -9.31
C ALA A 155 -14.80 2.35 -7.90
N HIS A 156 -13.94 2.86 -7.01
CA HIS A 156 -14.25 3.13 -5.61
C HIS A 156 -13.89 4.56 -5.17
N PRO A 157 -14.56 5.60 -5.72
CA PRO A 157 -14.13 7.00 -5.58
C PRO A 157 -14.24 7.59 -4.17
N LYS A 158 -14.86 6.89 -3.22
CA LYS A 158 -15.00 7.30 -1.81
C LYS A 158 -14.03 6.58 -0.88
N GLU A 159 -13.21 5.68 -1.41
CA GLU A 159 -12.22 4.94 -0.64
C GLU A 159 -10.88 5.66 -0.66
N VAL A 160 -10.12 5.53 0.42
CA VAL A 160 -8.79 6.12 0.55
C VAL A 160 -7.78 5.01 0.83
N VAL A 161 -6.72 4.95 0.03
CA VAL A 161 -5.64 3.97 0.18
C VAL A 161 -4.36 4.67 0.60
N ILE A 162 -3.72 4.14 1.65
CA ILE A 162 -2.46 4.61 2.22
C ILE A 162 -1.35 3.68 1.73
N LEU A 163 -0.40 4.24 0.97
CA LEU A 163 0.74 3.51 0.42
C LEU A 163 2.02 3.94 1.15
N SER A 164 2.62 3.01 1.88
CA SER A 164 3.87 3.22 2.63
C SER A 164 5.06 2.65 1.85
N PHE A 165 5.79 3.52 1.15
CA PHE A 165 7.01 3.14 0.43
C PHE A 165 8.21 3.15 1.38
N SER A 166 8.92 2.03 1.49
CA SER A 166 10.01 1.86 2.47
C SER A 166 11.13 0.95 1.95
N HIS A 167 12.18 0.80 2.77
CA HIS A 167 13.26 -0.18 2.59
C HIS A 167 13.86 -0.20 1.17
N PHE A 168 14.16 0.98 0.60
CA PHE A 168 14.65 1.12 -0.76
C PHE A 168 15.98 0.37 -0.97
N LEU A 169 15.95 -0.72 -1.74
CA LEU A 169 17.11 -1.59 -2.00
C LEU A 169 17.60 -1.45 -3.45
N GLY A 170 18.85 -1.04 -3.63
CA GLY A 170 19.45 -0.89 -4.97
C GLY A 170 18.91 0.31 -5.76
N LEU A 171 18.18 1.24 -5.14
CA LEU A 171 17.72 2.46 -5.79
C LEU A 171 18.82 3.53 -5.72
N ASN A 172 19.23 4.03 -6.88
CA ASN A 172 20.02 5.25 -6.98
C ASN A 172 19.08 6.49 -7.05
N GLN A 173 19.67 7.68 -7.12
CA GLN A 173 18.91 8.94 -7.14
C GLN A 173 17.93 9.02 -8.34
N ASP A 174 18.35 8.57 -9.52
CA ASP A 174 17.52 8.62 -10.72
C ASP A 174 16.32 7.67 -10.63
N LEU A 175 16.52 6.47 -10.08
CA LEU A 175 15.45 5.51 -9.81
C LEU A 175 14.48 6.02 -8.74
N HIS A 176 14.97 6.76 -7.74
CA HIS A 176 14.10 7.44 -6.78
C HIS A 176 13.23 8.52 -7.43
N VAL A 177 13.81 9.31 -8.34
CA VAL A 177 13.06 10.30 -9.12
C VAL A 177 12.04 9.61 -10.01
N LEU A 178 12.43 8.52 -10.69
CA LEU A 178 11.54 7.72 -11.51
C LEU A 178 10.35 7.20 -10.69
N LEU A 179 10.58 6.63 -9.50
CA LEU A 179 9.50 6.18 -8.61
C LEU A 179 8.50 7.31 -8.30
N LEU A 180 9.00 8.49 -7.93
CA LEU A 180 8.15 9.64 -7.64
C LEU A 180 7.36 10.11 -8.87
N MET A 181 7.99 10.10 -10.05
CA MET A 181 7.31 10.43 -11.30
C MET A 181 6.23 9.40 -11.63
N THR A 182 6.51 8.11 -11.50
CA THR A 182 5.55 7.02 -11.72
C THR A 182 4.34 7.18 -10.79
N ILE A 183 4.55 7.43 -9.50
CA ILE A 183 3.46 7.67 -8.53
C ILE A 183 2.61 8.88 -8.95
N ARG A 184 3.24 10.00 -9.31
CA ARG A 184 2.55 11.22 -9.73
C ARG A 184 1.74 11.03 -11.01
N THR A 185 2.32 10.34 -11.99
CA THR A 185 1.67 10.08 -13.28
C THR A 185 0.48 9.14 -13.12
N ILE A 186 0.62 8.06 -12.35
CA ILE A 186 -0.45 7.08 -12.18
C ILE A 186 -1.63 7.68 -11.43
N PHE A 187 -1.39 8.27 -10.25
CA PHE A 187 -2.48 8.72 -9.39
C PHE A 187 -2.99 10.12 -9.74
N THR A 188 -2.17 10.96 -10.40
CA THR A 188 -2.53 12.31 -10.87
C THR A 188 -3.31 13.12 -9.83
N SER A 189 -4.64 13.26 -10.00
CA SER A 189 -5.53 14.05 -9.14
C SER A 189 -5.98 13.32 -7.88
N LYS A 190 -5.74 12.01 -7.77
CA LYS A 190 -6.08 11.17 -6.61
C LYS A 190 -5.06 11.28 -5.48
N LEU A 191 -3.91 11.94 -5.71
CA LEU A 191 -2.93 12.18 -4.66
C LEU A 191 -3.45 13.22 -3.67
N CYS A 192 -3.33 12.92 -2.38
CA CYS A 192 -3.66 13.86 -1.31
C CYS A 192 -2.73 15.10 -1.42
N PRO A 193 -3.29 16.33 -1.53
CA PRO A 193 -2.49 17.55 -1.56
C PRO A 193 -1.64 17.70 -0.30
N LYS A 194 -0.43 18.24 -0.44
CA LYS A 194 0.48 18.53 0.69
C LYS A 194 -0.09 19.55 1.70
N THR A 195 -1.21 20.21 1.38
CA THR A 195 -1.76 21.38 2.09
C THR A 195 -2.68 21.06 3.26
N VAL A 196 -2.57 19.89 3.86
CA VAL A 196 -3.07 19.67 5.21
C VAL A 196 -1.88 19.29 6.06
N GLN A 197 -1.66 20.08 7.10
CA GLN A 197 -0.81 19.73 8.22
C GLN A 197 -1.32 18.38 8.76
N LEU A 198 -0.82 17.28 8.18
CA LEU A 198 -0.81 15.98 8.83
C LEU A 198 -0.05 16.25 10.12
N CYS A 199 -0.80 16.45 11.20
CA CYS A 199 -0.29 16.46 12.56
C CYS A 199 0.33 15.08 12.84
N LEU A 200 1.53 14.86 12.31
CA LEU A 200 2.56 14.08 12.95
C LEU A 200 3.02 14.88 14.17
N VAL A 201 2.12 15.10 15.14
CA VAL A 201 2.53 15.53 16.47
C VAL A 201 2.91 14.26 17.21
N CYS A 202 4.12 13.80 16.94
CA CYS A 202 4.88 13.13 17.98
C CYS A 202 5.33 14.23 18.94
N SER A 203 4.55 14.47 19.98
CA SER A 203 5.08 15.02 21.23
C SER A 203 4.37 14.32 22.36
N ILE A 204 5.10 13.34 22.88
CA ILE A 204 4.87 12.80 24.21
C ILE A 204 5.23 13.93 25.19
N LYS A 205 4.21 14.33 25.96
CA LYS A 205 4.17 15.37 27.01
C LYS A 205 4.23 16.83 26.56
#